data_AF-A0A9D6KXY5-F1
#
_entry.id   AF-A0A9D6KXY5-F1
#
_cell.length_a   1.000
_cell.length_b   1.000
_cell.length_c   1.000
_cell.angle_alpha   90.00
_cell.angle_beta   90.00
_cell.angle_gamma   90.00
#
_symmetry.space_group_name_H-M   'P 1'
#
loop_
_entity.id
_entity.type
_entity.pdbx_description
1 polymer ?
#
loop_
_entity_poly.entity_id
_entity_poly.type
_entity_poly.pdbx_seq_one_letter_code
_entity_poly.pdbx_strand_id
1 'polypeptide(L)'
;MRVVFCSMLIAIIMIGCDSSRVYENNVDFKDRSWKIAEPAKFDFQISDTSKKYNLMMDLRNSLEYPYARLFINWELKKDSLTLSKELISVYLFDQKTGKPFGNSGIGDIYDHQFSILKHFTFKKTGNYRMNFQQFMRLDTIPGILAVGLRVEVVEK
;
A
#
# COMPACT_ATOMS: atom_id res chain seq x y z
N MET A 1 -30.93 -43.13 -35.14
CA MET A 1 -29.94 -42.03 -35.09
C MET A 1 -30.60 -40.78 -34.52
N ARG A 2 -30.30 -40.41 -33.28
CA ARG A 2 -30.49 -39.04 -32.78
C ARG A 2 -29.32 -38.73 -31.85
N VAL A 3 -28.26 -38.23 -32.46
CA VAL A 3 -27.10 -37.66 -31.79
C VAL A 3 -27.58 -36.34 -31.20
N VAL A 4 -27.85 -36.30 -29.89
CA VAL A 4 -28.09 -35.02 -29.21
C VAL A 4 -26.80 -34.63 -28.52
N PHE A 5 -26.28 -33.54 -29.05
CA PHE A 5 -24.97 -32.96 -28.89
C PHE A 5 -24.65 -32.72 -27.40
N CYS A 6 -23.50 -33.25 -27.00
CA CYS A 6 -22.87 -33.02 -25.70
C CYS A 6 -22.57 -31.52 -25.56
N SER A 7 -23.43 -30.76 -24.87
CA SER A 7 -23.16 -29.35 -24.54
C SER A 7 -22.22 -29.31 -23.35
N MET A 8 -20.93 -29.45 -23.64
CA MET A 8 -19.84 -29.24 -22.70
C MET A 8 -19.72 -27.72 -22.46
N LEU A 9 -20.34 -27.26 -21.37
CA LEU A 9 -20.22 -25.88 -20.90
C LEU A 9 -18.82 -25.71 -20.27
N ILE A 10 -17.82 -25.39 -21.11
CA ILE A 10 -16.47 -25.05 -20.65
C ILE A 10 -16.53 -23.64 -20.05
N ALA A 11 -16.55 -23.56 -18.72
CA ALA A 11 -16.33 -22.33 -17.99
C ALA A 11 -14.87 -21.92 -18.12
N ILE A 12 -14.60 -20.91 -18.96
CA ILE A 12 -13.29 -20.27 -19.05
C ILE A 12 -13.14 -19.39 -17.81
N ILE A 13 -12.42 -19.90 -16.81
CA ILE A 13 -12.01 -19.12 -15.66
C ILE A 13 -10.80 -18.30 -16.10
N MET A 14 -11.01 -17.02 -16.41
CA MET A 14 -9.90 -16.09 -16.62
C MET A 14 -9.27 -15.79 -15.27
N ILE A 15 -8.21 -16.52 -14.93
CA ILE A 15 -7.35 -16.20 -13.79
C ILE A 15 -6.38 -15.11 -14.27
N GLY A 16 -6.74 -13.85 -14.07
CA GLY A 16 -5.81 -12.74 -14.23
C GLY A 16 -4.83 -12.72 -13.07
N CYS A 17 -3.66 -13.34 -13.23
CA CYS A 17 -2.58 -13.22 -12.28
C CYS A 17 -1.82 -11.92 -12.59
N ASP A 18 -1.88 -10.94 -11.67
CA ASP A 18 -1.01 -9.76 -11.70
C ASP A 18 0.44 -10.23 -11.46
N SER A 19 1.14 -10.56 -12.55
CA SER A 19 2.46 -11.23 -12.54
C SER A 19 3.58 -10.38 -11.94
N SER A 20 3.35 -9.06 -11.84
CA SER A 20 4.31 -8.10 -11.32
C SER A 20 4.35 -8.06 -9.78
N ARG A 21 3.25 -8.46 -9.12
CA ARG A 21 3.02 -8.23 -7.70
C ARG A 21 3.74 -9.27 -6.84
N VAL A 22 4.62 -8.80 -5.97
CA VAL A 22 5.47 -9.63 -5.09
C VAL A 22 4.85 -9.72 -3.69
N TYR A 23 4.30 -8.60 -3.21
CA TYR A 23 3.67 -8.51 -1.90
C TYR A 23 2.61 -7.43 -1.94
N GLU A 24 1.47 -7.68 -1.30
CA GLU A 24 0.48 -6.66 -1.02
C GLU A 24 -0.27 -7.01 0.25
N ASN A 25 -0.35 -6.05 1.18
CA ASN A 25 -1.13 -6.22 2.39
C ASN A 25 -1.54 -4.85 2.95
N ASN A 26 -2.66 -4.81 3.65
CA ASN A 26 -3.21 -3.63 4.30
C ASN A 26 -3.39 -3.89 5.80
N VAL A 27 -3.09 -2.88 6.62
CA VAL A 27 -3.41 -2.85 8.04
C VAL A 27 -4.56 -1.88 8.23
N ASP A 28 -5.72 -2.42 8.59
CA ASP A 28 -6.88 -1.63 8.98
C ASP A 28 -6.74 -1.17 10.44
N PHE A 29 -6.96 0.13 10.68
CA PHE A 29 -6.93 0.70 12.01
C PHE A 29 -8.30 0.63 12.67
N LYS A 30 -8.29 0.23 13.95
CA LYS A 30 -9.49 0.26 14.79
C LYS A 30 -9.96 1.71 14.98
N ASP A 31 -11.27 1.87 15.15
CA ASP A 31 -11.91 3.17 15.38
C ASP A 31 -11.67 4.20 14.26
N ARG A 32 -11.27 3.76 13.05
CA ARG A 32 -10.95 4.63 11.90
C ARG A 32 -9.89 5.70 12.25
N SER A 33 -8.93 5.35 13.10
CA SER A 33 -7.93 6.31 13.58
C SER A 33 -6.53 5.70 13.68
N TRP A 34 -5.51 6.47 13.26
CA TRP A 34 -4.13 6.01 13.27
C TRP A 34 -3.36 6.59 14.46
N LYS A 35 -2.99 5.73 15.41
CA LYS A 35 -2.21 6.10 16.60
C LYS A 35 -0.71 6.09 16.32
N ILE A 36 0.01 7.05 16.88
CA ILE A 36 1.48 7.13 16.76
C ILE A 36 2.19 5.90 17.36
N ALA A 37 1.58 5.29 18.38
CA ALA A 37 2.06 4.08 19.04
C ALA A 37 1.77 2.79 18.24
N GLU A 38 0.95 2.86 17.19
CA GLU A 38 0.53 1.74 16.35
C GLU A 38 1.06 1.91 14.90
N PRO A 39 2.39 1.80 14.68
CA PRO A 39 2.95 1.87 13.33
C PRO A 39 2.49 0.65 12.50
N ALA A 40 2.19 0.88 11.22
CA ALA A 40 1.87 -0.19 10.28
C ALA A 40 3.16 -0.89 9.85
N LYS A 41 3.25 -2.21 10.06
CA LYS A 41 4.46 -3.02 9.81
C LYS A 41 4.15 -4.13 8.82
N PHE A 42 5.04 -4.31 7.85
CA PHE A 42 4.86 -5.27 6.77
C PHE A 42 6.13 -6.08 6.61
N ASP A 43 6.02 -7.39 6.79
CA ASP A 43 7.10 -8.34 6.57
C ASP A 43 6.92 -9.01 5.21
N PHE A 44 7.94 -8.93 4.35
CA PHE A 44 7.90 -9.46 3.00
C PHE A 44 9.24 -10.09 2.61
N GLN A 45 9.21 -11.00 1.64
CA GLN A 45 10.38 -11.76 1.20
C GLN A 45 10.79 -11.35 -0.21
N ILE A 46 12.10 -11.13 -0.41
CA ILE A 46 12.69 -10.91 -1.73
C ILE A 46 13.50 -12.14 -2.14
N SER A 47 13.13 -12.76 -3.26
CA SER A 47 13.76 -13.96 -3.81
C SER A 47 14.78 -13.67 -4.92
N ASP A 48 14.65 -12.55 -5.63
CA ASP A 48 15.48 -12.22 -6.79
C ASP A 48 16.06 -10.79 -6.69
N THR A 49 17.37 -10.68 -6.47
CA THR A 49 18.07 -9.38 -6.37
C THR A 49 18.52 -8.80 -7.71
N SER A 50 18.36 -9.53 -8.82
CA SER A 50 18.70 -9.03 -10.16
C SER A 50 17.64 -8.07 -10.70
N LYS A 51 16.42 -8.14 -10.16
CA LYS A 51 15.28 -7.30 -10.51
C LYS A 51 15.28 -5.98 -9.75
N LYS A 52 14.57 -5.00 -10.32
CA LYS A 52 14.22 -3.74 -9.66
C LYS A 52 12.79 -3.82 -9.18
N TYR A 53 12.51 -3.16 -8.05
CA TYR A 53 11.22 -3.20 -7.40
C TYR A 53 10.67 -1.79 -7.16
N ASN A 54 9.37 -1.63 -7.29
CA ASN A 54 8.66 -0.47 -6.76
C ASN A 54 8.06 -0.85 -5.40
N LEU A 55 8.27 0.01 -4.40
CA LEU A 55 7.61 -0.07 -3.11
C LEU A 55 6.67 1.11 -3.00
N MET A 56 5.39 0.83 -2.82
CA MET A 56 4.32 1.81 -2.77
C MET A 56 3.56 1.68 -1.46
N MET A 57 3.21 2.81 -0.88
CA MET A 57 2.35 2.90 0.28
C MET A 57 0.94 3.16 -0.20
N ASP A 58 0.03 2.27 0.14
CA ASP A 58 -1.40 2.51 -0.02
C ASP A 58 -1.92 3.19 1.25
N LEU A 59 -2.84 4.14 1.11
CA LEU A 59 -3.43 4.87 2.22
C LEU A 59 -4.91 5.08 1.96
N ARG A 60 -5.75 4.71 2.94
CA ARG A 60 -7.18 4.93 2.90
C ARG A 60 -7.59 5.95 3.96
N ASN A 61 -8.21 7.04 3.54
CA ASN A 61 -8.72 8.06 4.45
C ASN A 61 -10.20 8.37 4.19
N SER A 62 -10.88 8.91 5.20
CA SER A 62 -12.21 9.50 5.06
C SER A 62 -12.15 11.03 5.10
N LEU A 63 -13.31 11.67 4.90
CA LEU A 63 -13.49 13.11 5.10
C LEU A 63 -13.32 13.57 6.57
N GLU A 64 -13.27 12.63 7.53
CA GLU A 64 -13.02 12.95 8.95
C GLU A 64 -11.56 13.38 9.20
N TYR A 65 -10.63 13.09 8.28
CA TYR A 65 -9.25 13.56 8.39
C TYR A 65 -9.19 15.09 8.23
N PRO A 66 -8.74 15.84 9.24
CA PRO A 66 -9.00 17.28 9.30
C PRO A 66 -7.93 18.14 8.61
N TYR A 67 -6.94 17.53 7.94
CA TYR A 67 -5.80 18.26 7.36
C TYR A 67 -5.68 18.00 5.85
N ALA A 68 -5.07 18.94 5.12
CA ALA A 68 -4.80 18.72 3.70
C ALA A 68 -3.66 17.72 3.44
N ARG A 69 -2.73 17.60 4.40
CA ARG A 69 -1.47 16.86 4.25
C ARG A 69 -1.24 15.94 5.44
N LEU A 70 -0.66 14.77 5.20
CA LEU A 70 -0.24 13.79 6.20
C LEU A 70 1.28 13.61 6.15
N PHE A 71 1.94 13.61 7.30
CA PHE A 71 3.38 13.38 7.43
C PHE A 71 3.64 11.96 7.93
N ILE A 72 4.53 11.24 7.25
CA ILE A 72 4.79 9.81 7.47
C ILE A 72 6.29 9.59 7.50
N ASN A 73 6.78 8.97 8.59
CA ASN A 73 8.09 8.35 8.61
C ASN A 73 7.96 6.93 8.06
N TRP A 74 8.70 6.62 7.00
CA TRP A 74 8.84 5.26 6.52
C TRP A 74 10.24 4.73 6.79
N GLU A 75 10.35 3.43 7.01
CA GLU A 75 11.61 2.77 7.31
C GLU A 75 11.66 1.36 6.70
N LEU A 76 12.68 1.12 5.86
CA LEU A 76 12.97 -0.19 5.29
C LEU A 76 14.12 -0.84 6.06
N LYS A 77 13.87 -2.05 6.57
CA LYS A 77 14.81 -2.84 7.38
C LYS A 77 15.09 -4.20 6.76
N LYS A 78 16.29 -4.70 7.02
CA LYS A 78 16.64 -6.12 6.91
C LYS A 78 17.21 -6.56 8.25
N ASP A 79 16.53 -7.52 8.90
CA ASP A 79 16.84 -7.94 10.27
C ASP A 79 16.84 -6.73 11.23
N SER A 80 17.94 -6.45 11.91
CA SER A 80 18.09 -5.27 12.79
C SER A 80 18.67 -4.03 12.07
N LEU A 81 19.07 -4.15 10.81
CA LEU A 81 19.71 -3.08 10.05
C LEU A 81 18.66 -2.24 9.31
N THR A 82 18.63 -0.93 9.61
CA THR A 82 17.89 0.05 8.81
C THR A 82 18.65 0.32 7.51
N LEU A 83 18.02 0.03 6.38
CA LEU A 83 18.59 0.22 5.04
C LEU A 83 18.28 1.61 4.48
N SER A 84 17.06 2.10 4.74
CA SER A 84 16.65 3.45 4.39
C SER A 84 15.51 3.90 5.28
N LYS A 85 15.45 5.21 5.53
CA LYS A 85 14.43 5.85 6.36
C LYS A 85 14.30 7.30 5.94
N GLU A 86 13.07 7.77 5.79
CA GLU A 86 12.80 9.15 5.41
C GLU A 86 11.46 9.63 5.98
N LEU A 87 11.36 10.93 6.25
CA LEU A 87 10.12 11.62 6.54
C LEU A 87 9.56 12.20 5.24
N ILE A 88 8.38 11.75 4.83
CA ILE A 88 7.68 12.28 3.66
C ILE A 88 6.40 12.99 4.09
N SER A 89 5.85 13.76 3.16
CA SER A 89 4.53 14.33 3.32
C SER A 89 3.69 14.12 2.06
N VAL A 90 2.45 13.70 2.25
CA VAL A 90 1.50 13.41 1.16
C VAL A 90 0.27 14.27 1.29
N TYR A 91 -0.29 14.69 0.16
CA TYR A 91 -1.53 15.46 0.12
C TYR A 91 -2.73 14.53 -0.04
N LEU A 92 -3.70 14.65 0.84
CA LEU A 92 -4.96 13.90 0.78
C LEU A 92 -6.11 14.77 0.27
N PHE A 93 -5.99 16.09 0.43
CA PHE A 93 -6.98 17.06 -0.02
C PHE A 93 -6.29 18.26 -0.68
N ASP A 94 -6.99 18.87 -1.62
CA ASP A 94 -6.63 20.16 -2.19
C ASP A 94 -6.65 21.25 -1.12
N GLN A 95 -5.58 22.05 -1.06
CA GLN A 95 -5.36 23.00 0.03
C GLN A 95 -6.30 24.21 0.01
N LYS A 96 -6.93 24.51 -1.15
CA LYS A 96 -7.80 25.67 -1.31
C LYS A 96 -9.27 25.29 -1.23
N THR A 97 -9.63 24.19 -1.88
CA THR A 97 -11.01 23.75 -2.05
C THR A 97 -11.43 22.69 -1.04
N GLY A 98 -10.47 22.02 -0.40
CA GLY A 98 -10.74 20.85 0.46
C GLY A 98 -11.22 19.63 -0.33
N LYS A 99 -11.16 19.66 -1.68
CA LYS A 99 -11.55 18.52 -2.50
C LYS A 99 -10.59 17.35 -2.25
N PRO A 100 -11.09 16.14 -1.96
CA PRO A 100 -10.24 14.97 -1.76
C PRO A 100 -9.51 14.59 -3.05
N PHE A 101 -8.25 14.18 -2.89
CA PHE A 101 -7.49 13.45 -3.90
C PHE A 101 -7.77 11.95 -3.80
N GLY A 102 -7.09 11.16 -4.64
CA GLY A 102 -7.22 9.71 -4.65
C GLY A 102 -8.45 9.23 -5.42
N ASN A 103 -8.62 7.92 -5.45
CA ASN A 103 -9.78 7.29 -6.05
C ASN A 103 -10.88 7.20 -4.99
N SER A 104 -12.06 7.71 -5.32
CA SER A 104 -13.23 7.56 -4.46
C SER A 104 -13.64 6.10 -4.43
N GLY A 105 -13.70 5.52 -3.23
CA GLY A 105 -14.39 4.27 -2.99
C GLY A 105 -15.90 4.50 -2.87
N ILE A 106 -16.52 3.77 -1.93
CA ILE A 106 -17.93 3.97 -1.57
C ILE A 106 -18.03 5.06 -0.50
N GLY A 107 -18.86 6.08 -0.74
CA GLY A 107 -19.17 7.11 0.25
C GLY A 107 -18.06 8.15 0.41
N ASP A 108 -17.62 8.34 1.65
CA ASP A 108 -16.67 9.38 2.07
C ASP A 108 -15.21 8.88 2.12
N ILE A 109 -14.91 7.73 1.53
CA ILE A 109 -13.62 7.04 1.61
C ILE A 109 -12.82 7.23 0.32
N TYR A 110 -11.54 7.54 0.48
CA TYR A 110 -10.60 7.79 -0.61
C TYR A 110 -9.36 6.91 -0.46
N ASP A 111 -9.01 6.23 -1.54
CA ASP A 111 -7.83 5.38 -1.66
C ASP A 111 -6.73 6.12 -2.42
N HIS A 112 -5.51 6.09 -1.86
CA HIS A 112 -4.32 6.71 -2.42
C HIS A 112 -3.21 5.69 -2.55
N GLN A 113 -2.36 5.88 -3.55
CA GLN A 113 -1.13 5.12 -3.71
C GLN A 113 0.05 6.08 -3.91
N PHE A 114 1.01 6.00 -2.99
CA PHE A 114 2.20 6.84 -2.98
C PHE A 114 3.43 5.99 -3.23
N SER A 115 4.24 6.37 -4.20
CA SER A 115 5.51 5.68 -4.45
C SER A 115 6.56 6.08 -3.42
N ILE A 116 7.07 5.11 -2.66
CA ILE A 116 8.04 5.30 -1.59
C ILE A 116 9.46 5.09 -2.12
N LEU A 117 9.69 3.96 -2.81
CA LEU A 117 10.95 3.67 -3.48
C LEU A 117 10.66 3.19 -4.89
N LYS A 118 11.20 3.90 -5.89
CA LYS A 118 11.10 3.53 -7.31
C LYS A 118 12.36 2.81 -7.75
N HIS A 119 12.20 1.77 -8.57
CA HIS A 119 13.32 1.07 -9.20
C HIS A 119 14.40 0.60 -8.21
N PHE A 120 13.99 0.23 -6.99
CA PHE A 120 14.88 -0.15 -5.91
C PHE A 120 15.50 -1.53 -6.15
N THR A 121 16.81 -1.65 -5.97
CA THR A 121 17.53 -2.92 -6.07
C THR A 121 17.90 -3.41 -4.68
N PHE A 122 17.32 -4.54 -4.27
CA PHE A 122 17.71 -5.21 -3.05
C PHE A 122 19.09 -5.86 -3.21
N LYS A 123 19.98 -5.67 -2.23
CA LYS A 123 21.36 -6.22 -2.29
C LYS A 123 21.45 -7.69 -1.89
N LYS A 124 20.48 -8.19 -1.13
CA LYS A 124 20.45 -9.57 -0.60
C LYS A 124 19.04 -10.13 -0.68
N THR A 125 18.91 -11.45 -0.83
CA THR A 125 17.61 -12.12 -0.71
C THR A 125 17.20 -12.24 0.77
N GLY A 126 15.96 -12.68 0.98
CA GLY A 126 15.40 -12.99 2.30
C GLY A 126 14.38 -11.96 2.78
N ASN A 127 14.16 -11.94 4.09
CA ASN A 127 13.09 -11.15 4.70
C ASN A 127 13.50 -9.69 4.88
N TYR A 128 12.53 -8.82 4.64
CA TYR A 128 12.58 -7.38 4.81
C TYR A 128 11.35 -6.93 5.58
N ARG A 129 11.49 -5.80 6.26
CA ARG A 129 10.38 -5.14 6.97
C ARG A 129 10.25 -3.70 6.52
N MET A 130 9.06 -3.32 6.09
CA MET A 130 8.69 -1.92 5.92
C MET A 130 7.85 -1.48 7.11
N ASN A 131 8.18 -0.33 7.68
CA ASN A 131 7.38 0.33 8.70
C ASN A 131 6.90 1.67 8.15
N PHE A 132 5.61 1.96 8.34
CA PHE A 132 5.05 3.29 8.19
C PHE A 132 4.57 3.77 9.56
N GLN A 133 4.95 4.99 9.93
CA GLN A 133 4.54 5.62 11.18
C GLN A 133 4.09 7.05 10.90
N GLN A 134 2.93 7.42 11.42
CA GLN A 134 2.47 8.81 11.36
C GLN A 134 3.39 9.72 12.17
N PHE A 135 3.67 10.90 11.63
CA PHE A 135 4.51 11.93 12.25
C PHE A 135 3.77 13.26 12.34
N MET A 136 2.53 13.20 12.83
CA MET A 136 1.70 14.37 13.10
C MET A 136 1.83 14.78 14.57
N ARG A 137 1.29 15.95 14.91
CA ARG A 137 1.28 16.46 16.30
C ARG A 137 0.28 15.74 17.20
N LEU A 138 -0.73 15.09 16.62
CA LEU A 138 -1.76 14.36 17.37
C LEU A 138 -1.28 12.92 17.60
N ASP A 139 -1.43 12.44 18.83
CA ASP A 139 -1.15 11.05 19.17
C ASP A 139 -2.05 10.08 18.42
N THR A 140 -3.30 10.48 18.16
CA THR A 140 -4.30 9.71 17.40
C THR A 140 -4.89 10.59 16.31
N ILE A 141 -4.73 10.18 15.06
CA ILE A 141 -5.26 10.90 13.90
C ILE A 141 -6.59 10.25 13.47
N PRO A 142 -7.72 10.96 13.52
CA PRO A 142 -8.99 10.43 13.02
C PRO A 142 -9.03 10.41 11.49
N GLY A 143 -9.90 9.57 10.92
CA GLY A 143 -10.16 9.53 9.49
C GLY A 143 -9.08 8.85 8.66
N ILE A 144 -8.10 8.18 9.28
CA ILE A 144 -7.18 7.27 8.60
C ILE A 144 -7.64 5.85 8.88
N LEU A 145 -8.12 5.17 7.85
CA LEU A 145 -8.78 3.88 7.97
C LEU A 145 -7.79 2.73 7.81
N ALA A 146 -6.86 2.85 6.85
CA ALA A 146 -5.90 1.80 6.58
C ALA A 146 -4.61 2.36 5.97
N VAL A 147 -3.52 1.64 6.20
CA VAL A 147 -2.24 1.80 5.51
C VAL A 147 -1.84 0.46 4.92
N GLY A 148 -1.34 0.46 3.69
CA GLY A 148 -0.87 -0.73 3.00
C GLY A 148 0.54 -0.59 2.45
N LEU A 149 1.13 -1.74 2.16
CA LEU A 149 2.35 -1.84 1.38
C LEU A 149 2.07 -2.70 0.15
N ARG A 150 2.41 -2.17 -1.02
CA ARG A 150 2.55 -2.92 -2.26
C ARG A 150 4.01 -2.95 -2.69
N VAL A 151 4.50 -4.15 -3.01
CA VAL A 151 5.82 -4.38 -3.60
C VAL A 151 5.62 -5.11 -4.92
N GLU A 152 6.18 -4.56 -5.99
CA GLU A 152 6.08 -5.12 -7.33
C GLU A 152 7.41 -5.08 -8.05
N VAL A 153 7.61 -6.02 -8.97
CA VAL A 153 8.71 -6.00 -9.93
C VAL A 153 8.45 -4.91 -10.96
N VAL A 154 9.47 -4.15 -11.30
CA VAL A 154 9.42 -3.22 -12.44
C VAL A 154 9.38 -4.05 -13.72
N GLU A 155 8.21 -4.12 -14.36
CA GLU A 155 8.10 -4.68 -15.71
C GLU A 155 8.83 -3.77 -16.71
N LYS A 156 9.52 -4.38 -17.68
CA LYS A 156 10.29 -3.67 -18.72
C LYS A 156 9.39 -3.23 -19.85
#